data_AF-A0A101HHV8-F1
#
_entry.id   AF-A0A101HHV8-F1
#
_cell.length_a   1.000
_cell.length_b   1.000
_cell.length_c   1.000
_cell.angle_alpha   90.00
_cell.angle_beta   90.00
_cell.angle_gamma   90.00
#
_symmetry.space_group_name_H-M   'P 1'
#
loop_
_entity.id
_entity.type
_entity.pdbx_description
1 polymer ?
#
loop_
_entity_poly.entity_id
_entity_poly.type
_entity_poly.pdbx_seq_one_letter_code
_entity_poly.pdbx_strand_id
1 'polypeptide(L)'
;EKQLTTGNIKRSIDVRIIKGGDSLGYFDLSGGERKRLDLAFILATHALLEDLGDFSSNILVLDEAFDGLDAEGMEEFSNYLRGYNKNSIFVITHTPYTTYADNLIIMGEDNG
;
A
#
# COMPACT_ATOMS: atom_id res chain seq x y z
N GLU A 1 15.86 -18.99 -20.27
CA GLU A 1 14.70 -19.92 -20.37
C GLU A 1 15.10 -21.33 -19.98
N LYS A 2 14.27 -22.01 -19.18
CA LYS A 2 14.39 -23.46 -18.93
C LYS A 2 13.00 -24.07 -19.11
N GLN A 3 12.83 -24.84 -20.20
CA GLN A 3 11.62 -25.64 -20.42
C GLN A 3 11.65 -26.89 -19.52
N LEU A 4 10.52 -27.22 -18.90
CA LEU A 4 10.29 -28.49 -18.24
C LEU A 4 9.14 -29.24 -18.95
N THR A 5 9.24 -30.57 -18.95
CA THR A 5 8.52 -31.56 -19.78
C THR A 5 7.01 -31.72 -19.48
N THR A 6 6.39 -30.76 -18.82
CA THR A 6 4.93 -30.69 -18.63
C THR A 6 4.56 -29.24 -18.83
N GLY A 7 3.57 -28.94 -19.69
CA GLY A 7 3.23 -27.59 -20.20
C GLY A 7 2.81 -26.51 -19.18
N ASN A 8 3.23 -26.61 -17.93
CA ASN A 8 3.08 -25.61 -16.89
C ASN A 8 4.19 -24.55 -17.01
N ILE A 9 3.83 -23.40 -17.55
CA ILE A 9 4.68 -22.21 -17.55
C ILE A 9 4.76 -21.70 -16.11
N LYS A 10 5.91 -21.90 -15.44
CA LYS A 10 6.17 -21.27 -14.14
C LYS A 10 6.64 -19.83 -14.38
N ARG A 11 5.75 -18.85 -14.17
CA ARG A 11 6.13 -17.43 -14.14
C ARG A 11 6.71 -17.10 -12.76
N SER A 12 7.86 -16.45 -12.73
CA SER A 12 8.49 -15.93 -11.51
C SER A 12 8.54 -14.41 -11.59
N ILE A 13 8.07 -13.73 -10.54
CA ILE A 13 8.28 -12.29 -10.36
C ILE A 13 9.57 -12.12 -9.58
N ASP A 14 10.50 -11.33 -10.13
CA ASP A 14 11.75 -10.93 -9.47
C ASP A 14 11.56 -9.51 -8.92
N VAL A 15 11.71 -9.34 -7.61
CA VAL A 15 11.61 -8.04 -6.94
C VAL A 15 13.01 -7.62 -6.52
N ARG A 16 13.45 -6.45 -6.99
CA ARG A 16 14.73 -5.85 -6.63
C ARG A 16 14.53 -4.48 -6.00
N ILE A 17 15.18 -4.25 -4.87
CA ILE A 17 15.14 -2.99 -4.12
C ILE A 17 16.51 -2.32 -4.31
N ILE A 18 16.52 -1.08 -4.83
CA ILE A 18 17.73 -0.32 -5.09
C ILE A 18 17.65 1.03 -4.38
N LYS A 19 18.64 1.36 -3.56
CA LYS A 19 18.71 2.62 -2.81
C LYS A 19 20.13 3.17 -2.87
N GLY A 20 20.30 4.38 -3.38
CA GLY A 20 21.62 5.02 -3.48
C GLY A 20 22.62 4.31 -4.42
N GLY A 21 22.15 3.41 -5.29
CA GLY A 21 22.99 2.58 -6.16
C GLY A 21 23.25 1.16 -5.62
N ASP A 22 22.92 0.90 -4.36
CA ASP A 22 23.09 -0.40 -3.73
C ASP A 22 21.82 -1.25 -3.83
N SER A 23 21.98 -2.54 -4.07
CA SER A 23 20.90 -3.53 -3.98
C SER A 23 20.69 -3.89 -2.52
N LEU A 24 19.46 -3.73 -2.04
CA LEU A 24 19.07 -4.06 -0.67
C LEU A 24 18.10 -5.24 -0.64
N GLY A 25 18.12 -5.99 0.45
CA GLY A 25 17.05 -6.89 0.83
C GLY A 25 15.91 -6.14 1.51
N TYR A 26 14.71 -6.75 1.50
CA TYR A 26 13.53 -6.19 2.17
C TYR A 26 13.79 -5.90 3.67
N PHE A 27 14.51 -6.79 4.35
CA PHE A 27 14.83 -6.65 5.76
C PHE A 27 15.93 -5.63 6.07
N ASP A 28 16.67 -5.15 5.05
CA ASP A 28 17.71 -4.14 5.22
C ASP A 28 17.14 -2.71 5.29
N LEU A 29 15.87 -2.53 4.93
CA LEU A 29 15.14 -1.26 5.00
C LEU A 29 14.79 -0.89 6.44
N SER A 30 14.62 0.40 6.74
CA SER A 30 14.06 0.84 8.03
C SER A 30 12.59 0.41 8.18
N GLY A 31 12.03 0.47 9.41
CA GLY A 31 10.62 0.14 9.65
C GLY A 31 9.65 0.94 8.78
N GLY A 32 9.81 2.26 8.75
CA GLY A 32 9.01 3.13 7.89
C GLY A 32 9.26 2.93 6.40
N GLU A 33 10.50 2.60 6.00
CA GLU A 33 10.81 2.29 4.60
C GLU A 33 10.12 1.01 4.12
N ARG A 34 10.13 -0.04 4.94
CA ARG A 34 9.39 -1.28 4.64
C ARG A 34 7.90 -1.01 4.49
N LYS A 35 7.30 -0.28 5.44
CA LYS A 35 5.88 0.07 5.39
C LYS A 35 5.52 0.87 4.13
N ARG A 36 6.32 1.88 3.77
CA ARG A 36 6.13 2.66 2.54
C ARG A 36 6.23 1.76 1.29
N LEU A 37 7.19 0.84 1.26
CA LEU A 37 7.34 -0.12 0.15
C LEU A 37 6.12 -1.06 0.07
N ASP A 38 5.65 -1.59 1.19
CA ASP A 38 4.49 -2.49 1.23
C ASP A 38 3.23 -1.80 0.71
N LEU A 39 2.95 -0.57 1.18
CA LEU A 39 1.82 0.23 0.71
C LEU A 39 1.91 0.53 -0.78
N ALA A 40 3.08 0.96 -1.27
CA ALA A 40 3.30 1.22 -2.68
C ALA A 40 3.08 -0.04 -3.53
N PHE A 41 3.56 -1.19 -3.06
CA PHE A 41 3.40 -2.47 -3.75
C PHE A 41 1.94 -2.91 -3.81
N ILE A 42 1.18 -2.77 -2.72
CA ILE A 42 -0.26 -3.07 -2.67
C ILE A 42 -1.02 -2.19 -3.65
N LEU A 43 -0.76 -0.88 -3.65
CA LEU A 43 -1.45 0.08 -4.54
C LEU A 43 -1.10 -0.13 -6.01
N ALA A 44 0.17 -0.43 -6.31
CA ALA A 44 0.61 -0.74 -7.67
C ALA A 44 -0.03 -2.04 -8.17
N THR A 45 -0.12 -3.06 -7.31
CA THR A 45 -0.79 -4.32 -7.64
C THR A 45 -2.28 -4.10 -7.87
N HIS A 46 -2.94 -3.32 -7.01
CA HIS A 46 -4.35 -2.94 -7.18
C HIS A 46 -4.57 -2.23 -8.52
N ALA A 47 -3.77 -1.21 -8.84
CA ALA A 47 -3.87 -0.49 -10.11
C ALA A 47 -3.63 -1.40 -11.32
N LEU A 48 -2.65 -2.32 -11.24
CA LEU A 48 -2.37 -3.28 -12.30
C LEU A 48 -3.53 -4.25 -12.54
N LEU A 49 -4.15 -4.76 -11.47
CA LEU A 49 -5.30 -5.67 -11.60
C LEU A 49 -6.50 -4.99 -12.24
N GLU A 50 -6.69 -3.69 -12.00
CA GLU A 50 -7.73 -2.91 -12.66
C GLU A 50 -7.44 -2.65 -14.14
N ASP A 51 -6.19 -2.31 -14.47
CA ASP A 51 -5.77 -2.07 -15.86
C ASP A 51 -5.85 -3.34 -16.72
N LEU A 52 -5.56 -4.50 -16.14
CA LEU A 52 -5.72 -5.80 -16.79
C LEU A 52 -7.19 -6.20 -17.03
N GLY A 53 -8.15 -5.46 -16.45
CA GLY A 53 -9.59 -5.70 -16.62
C GLY A 53 -10.13 -6.91 -15.84
N ASP A 54 -9.29 -7.58 -15.06
CA ASP A 54 -9.66 -8.73 -14.23
C ASP A 54 -10.44 -8.29 -12.97
N PHE A 55 -10.44 -7.00 -12.66
CA PHE A 55 -11.06 -6.43 -11.47
C PHE A 55 -11.44 -4.97 -11.69
N SER A 56 -12.49 -4.50 -11.02
CA SER A 56 -12.82 -3.07 -10.93
C SER A 56 -13.36 -2.79 -9.55
N SER A 57 -12.77 -1.84 -8.84
CA SER A 57 -13.28 -1.39 -7.55
C SER A 57 -13.46 0.11 -7.50
N ASN A 58 -14.61 0.52 -6.98
CA ASN A 58 -14.91 1.89 -6.60
C ASN A 58 -14.49 2.20 -5.14
N ILE A 59 -14.13 1.18 -4.36
CA ILE A 59 -13.80 1.28 -2.93
C ILE A 59 -12.38 0.75 -2.67
N LEU A 60 -11.60 1.49 -1.88
CA LEU A 60 -10.35 1.03 -1.29
C LEU A 60 -10.46 1.09 0.23
N VAL A 61 -10.12 0.01 0.93
CA VAL A 61 -10.08 -0.03 2.40
C VAL A 61 -8.66 -0.40 2.83
N LEU A 62 -8.06 0.44 3.65
CA LEU A 62 -6.71 0.27 4.17
C LEU A 62 -6.77 0.20 5.69
N ASP A 63 -6.49 -0.98 6.24
CA ASP A 63 -6.45 -1.21 7.68
C ASP A 63 -5.04 -1.01 8.23
N GLU A 64 -4.94 -0.30 9.36
CA GLU A 64 -3.69 0.13 10.01
C GLU A 64 -2.65 0.71 9.03
N ALA A 65 -3.13 1.51 8.07
CA ALA A 65 -2.29 1.98 6.97
C ALA A 65 -1.16 2.90 7.44
N PHE A 66 -1.42 3.69 8.49
CA PHE A 66 -0.46 4.65 9.04
C PHE A 66 0.45 4.08 10.12
N ASP A 67 0.21 2.85 10.58
CA ASP A 67 1.07 2.26 11.61
C ASP A 67 2.49 2.04 11.07
N GLY A 68 3.49 2.55 11.80
CA GLY A 68 4.90 2.55 11.40
C GLY A 68 5.32 3.63 10.41
N LEU A 69 4.42 4.53 9.97
CA LEU A 69 4.80 5.73 9.22
C LEU A 69 5.19 6.87 10.17
N ASP A 70 6.14 7.70 9.74
CA ASP A 70 6.40 9.01 10.36
C ASP A 70 5.37 10.05 9.87
N ALA A 71 5.35 11.23 10.48
CA ALA A 71 4.39 12.28 10.14
C ALA A 71 4.48 12.69 8.66
N GLU A 72 5.70 12.82 8.13
CA GLU A 72 5.95 13.10 6.71
C GLU A 72 5.40 11.99 5.81
N GLY A 73 5.64 10.72 6.15
CA GLY A 73 5.12 9.58 5.41
C GLY A 73 3.59 9.49 5.44
N MET A 74 2.95 9.83 6.57
CA MET A 74 1.49 9.90 6.65
C MET A 74 0.93 11.02 5.75
N GLU A 75 1.55 12.19 5.75
CA GLU A 75 1.14 13.33 4.94
C GLU A 75 1.24 13.02 3.44
N GLU A 76 2.41 12.53 3.01
CA GLU A 76 2.66 12.15 1.61
C GLU A 76 1.71 11.04 1.15
N PHE A 77 1.49 10.02 1.99
CA PHE A 77 0.58 8.93 1.67
C PHE A 77 -0.87 9.42 1.54
N SER A 78 -1.29 10.35 2.41
CA SER A 78 -2.63 10.93 2.36
C SER A 78 -2.83 11.83 1.13
N ASN A 79 -1.81 12.62 0.78
CA ASN A 79 -1.78 13.40 -0.46
C ASN A 79 -1.90 12.49 -1.68
N TYR A 80 -1.17 11.37 -1.70
CA TYR A 80 -1.27 10.38 -2.76
C TYR A 80 -2.69 9.79 -2.87
N LEU A 81 -3.30 9.38 -1.74
CA LEU A 81 -4.65 8.81 -1.74
C LEU A 81 -5.71 9.80 -2.26
N ARG A 82 -5.58 11.10 -1.97
CA ARG A 82 -6.47 12.13 -2.53
C ARG A 82 -6.40 12.23 -4.06
N GLY A 83 -5.25 11.96 -4.65
CA GLY A 83 -5.07 11.90 -6.10
C GLY A 83 -5.41 10.54 -6.72
N TYR A 84 -5.67 9.53 -5.90
CA TYR A 84 -5.98 8.18 -6.37
C TYR A 84 -7.43 8.14 -6.86
N ASN A 85 -7.64 7.88 -8.15
CA ASN A 85 -8.96 7.88 -8.80
C ASN A 85 -9.86 6.73 -8.29
N LYS A 86 -10.41 6.90 -7.09
CA LYS A 86 -11.42 6.04 -6.46
C LYS A 86 -12.58 6.88 -5.98
N ASN A 87 -13.78 6.30 -5.99
CA ASN A 87 -14.98 6.98 -5.51
C ASN A 87 -15.02 7.04 -3.98
N SER A 88 -14.41 6.06 -3.29
CA SER A 88 -14.38 6.02 -1.83
C SER A 88 -13.12 5.32 -1.33
N ILE A 89 -12.37 5.99 -0.46
CA ILE A 89 -11.20 5.44 0.21
C ILE A 89 -11.45 5.50 1.71
N PHE A 90 -11.31 4.37 2.38
CA PHE A 90 -11.39 4.26 3.83
C PHE A 90 -10.00 3.92 4.36
N VAL A 91 -9.51 4.76 5.28
CA VAL A 91 -8.28 4.50 6.03
C VAL A 91 -8.66 4.30 7.49
N ILE A 92 -8.34 3.13 8.03
CA ILE A 92 -8.57 2.78 9.43
C ILE A 92 -7.24 2.91 10.16
N THR A 93 -7.24 3.64 11.27
CA THR A 93 -6.04 3.91 12.05
C THR A 93 -6.37 4.35 13.46
N HIS A 94 -5.48 4.02 14.40
CA HIS A 94 -5.49 4.59 15.75
C HIS A 94 -4.71 5.90 15.88
N THR A 95 -4.13 6.43 14.79
CA THR A 95 -3.37 7.67 14.86
C THR A 95 -4.27 8.89 15.09
N PRO A 96 -3.90 9.82 15.98
CA PRO A 96 -4.75 10.95 16.37
C PRO A 96 -4.77 12.10 15.34
N TYR A 97 -4.13 11.94 14.18
CA TYR A 97 -3.94 13.03 13.23
C TYR A 97 -5.14 13.20 12.31
N THR A 98 -5.97 14.19 12.63
CA THR A 98 -7.23 14.50 11.95
C THR A 98 -7.06 15.23 10.61
N THR A 99 -5.85 15.64 10.24
CA THR A 99 -5.59 16.52 9.07
C THR A 99 -5.49 15.78 7.74
N TYR A 100 -5.50 14.45 7.77
CA TYR A 100 -5.20 13.62 6.61
C TYR A 100 -6.43 13.16 5.82
N ALA A 101 -7.63 13.27 6.38
CA ALA A 101 -8.86 12.79 5.78
C ALA A 101 -9.84 13.92 5.46
N ASP A 102 -10.59 13.79 4.36
CA ASP A 102 -11.67 14.73 4.01
C ASP A 102 -12.88 14.57 4.94
N ASN A 103 -13.13 13.34 5.40
CA ASN A 103 -14.18 13.00 6.36
C ASN A 103 -13.59 12.16 7.49
N LEU A 104 -13.96 12.45 8.73
CA LEU A 104 -13.47 11.77 9.91
C LEU A 104 -14.60 11.04 10.64
N ILE A 105 -14.43 9.74 10.86
CA ILE A 105 -15.31 8.93 11.70
C ILE A 105 -14.50 8.50 12.92
N ILE A 106 -14.95 8.92 14.11
CA ILE A 106 -14.32 8.54 15.38
C ILE A 106 -15.14 7.42 16.00
N MET A 107 -14.52 6.27 16.23
CA MET A 107 -15.10 5.17 17.00
C MET A 107 -14.49 5.14 18.39
N GLY A 108 -15.32 5.04 19.42
CA GLY A 108 -14.92 4.90 20.81
C GLY A 108 -15.82 3.89 21.52
N GLU A 109 -15.34 3.32 22.60
CA GLU A 109 -16.16 2.49 23.47
C GLU A 109 -17.07 3.39 24.32
N ASP A 110 -18.38 3.14 24.26
CA ASP A 110 -19.34 3.77 25.15
C ASP A 110 -19.34 3.00 26.47
N ASN A 111 -18.74 3.58 27.50
CA ASN A 111 -18.54 2.92 28.79
C ASN A 111 -19.74 2.98 29.74
N GLY A 112 -20.94 3.27 29.22
CA GLY A 112 -22.21 3.23 29.97
C GLY A 112 -22.43 4.40 30.92
#